data_AF-A0A926GJ48-F1
#
_entry.id   AF-A0A926GJ48-F1
#
_cell.length_a   1.000
_cell.length_b   1.000
_cell.length_c   1.000
_cell.angle_alpha   90.00
_cell.angle_beta   90.00
_cell.angle_gamma   90.00
#
_symmetry.space_group_name_H-M   'P 1'
#
loop_
_entity.id
_entity.type
_entity.pdbx_description
1 polymer ?
#
loop_
_entity_poly.entity_id
_entity_poly.type
_entity_poly.pdbx_seq_one_letter_code
_entity_poly.pdbx_strand_id
1 'polypeptide(L)'
;MLPEVWTDAGVQAALAARDFGRLCTLVRAVSGLRQDDMVTLTGLSQPFLSMLETGARRLTNIDKIIILLDGLGTPAELTGPMLRSSTAEPDDD
;
A
#
# COMPACT_ATOMS: atom_id res chain seq x y z
N MET A 1 11.35 3.14 -8.39
CA MET A 1 11.06 3.08 -6.94
C MET A 1 12.24 2.47 -6.23
N LEU A 2 12.46 2.86 -4.98
CA LEU A 2 13.61 2.39 -4.20
C LEU A 2 13.28 1.01 -3.60
N PRO A 3 13.91 -0.08 -4.05
CA PRO A 3 13.63 -1.43 -3.54
C PRO A 3 13.92 -1.57 -2.03
N GLU A 4 14.74 -0.68 -1.47
CA GLU A 4 15.11 -0.62 -0.05
C GLU A 4 13.93 -0.35 0.90
N VAL A 5 12.87 0.32 0.43
CA VAL A 5 11.68 0.57 1.27
C VAL A 5 11.00 -0.74 1.65
N TRP A 6 11.01 -1.71 0.73
CA TRP A 6 10.30 -2.98 0.89
C TRP A 6 11.05 -4.00 1.74
N THR A 7 12.32 -3.73 2.07
CA THR A 7 13.11 -4.53 3.02
C THR A 7 13.03 -3.98 4.45
N ASP A 8 12.41 -2.82 4.66
CA ASP A 8 12.17 -2.27 5.99
C ASP A 8 11.15 -3.13 6.76
N ALA A 9 11.54 -3.60 7.95
CA ALA A 9 10.71 -4.47 8.76
C ALA A 9 9.42 -3.79 9.24
N GLY A 10 9.45 -2.47 9.45
CA GLY A 10 8.26 -1.70 9.80
C GLY A 10 7.27 -1.62 8.65
N VAL A 11 7.77 -1.38 7.42
CA VAL A 11 6.96 -1.37 6.19
C VAL A 11 6.29 -2.73 5.98
N GLN A 12 7.04 -3.82 6.10
CA GLN A 12 6.49 -5.17 5.95
C GLN A 12 5.46 -5.50 7.04
N ALA A 13 5.72 -5.12 8.30
CA ALA A 13 4.79 -5.34 9.40
C ALA A 13 3.48 -4.54 9.21
N ALA A 14 3.57 -3.28 8.78
CA ALA A 14 2.40 -2.45 8.49
C ALA A 14 1.57 -3.02 7.34
N LEU A 15 2.24 -3.48 6.28
CA LEU A 15 1.59 -4.13 5.15
C LEU A 15 0.88 -5.42 5.59
N ALA A 16 1.55 -6.31 6.32
CA ALA A 16 0.97 -7.56 6.83
C ALA A 16 -0.25 -7.31 7.74
N ALA A 17 -0.21 -6.26 8.56
CA ALA A 17 -1.30 -5.85 9.44
C ALA A 17 -2.45 -5.12 8.71
N ARG A 18 -2.34 -4.84 7.40
CA ARG A 18 -3.27 -3.98 6.63
C ARG A 18 -3.39 -2.58 7.22
N ASP A 19 -2.35 -2.09 7.88
CA ASP A 19 -2.29 -0.73 8.40
C ASP A 19 -1.75 0.22 7.32
N PHE A 20 -2.62 0.57 6.39
CA PHE A 20 -2.27 1.42 5.25
C PHE A 20 -1.90 2.86 5.65
N GLY A 21 -2.36 3.34 6.81
CA GLY A 21 -1.94 4.64 7.35
C GLY A 21 -0.49 4.61 7.80
N ARG A 22 -0.13 3.58 8.56
CA ARG A 22 1.25 3.35 8.99
C ARG A 22 2.16 3.05 7.79
N LEU A 23 1.68 2.27 6.82
CA LEU A 23 2.40 1.98 5.58
C LEU A 23 2.78 3.27 4.83
N CYS A 24 1.81 4.15 4.55
CA CYS A 24 2.08 5.42 3.86
C CYS A 24 3.10 6.28 4.61
N THR A 25 2.98 6.36 5.93
CA THR A 25 3.90 7.12 6.79
C THR A 25 5.33 6.57 6.70
N LEU A 26 5.49 5.25 6.79
CA LEU A 26 6.81 4.61 6.75
C LEU A 26 7.45 4.67 5.37
N VAL A 27 6.68 4.39 4.31
CA VAL A 27 7.15 4.50 2.92
C VAL A 27 7.71 5.89 2.67
N ARG A 28 7.00 6.95 3.07
CA ARG A 28 7.47 8.32 2.96
C ARG A 28 8.74 8.60 3.75
N ALA A 29 8.79 8.17 5.00
CA ALA A 29 9.93 8.40 5.87
C ALA A 29 11.21 7.73 5.33
N VAL A 30 11.10 6.49 4.85
CA VAL A 30 12.23 5.70 4.33
C VAL A 30 12.70 6.22 2.96
N SER A 31 11.78 6.66 2.10
CA SER A 31 12.11 7.13 0.74
C SER A 31 12.31 8.65 0.61
N GLY A 32 12.08 9.41 1.68
CA GLY A 32 12.13 10.87 1.66
C GLY A 32 10.96 11.54 0.91
N LEU A 33 9.87 10.83 0.64
CA LEU A 33 8.71 11.36 -0.09
C LEU A 33 7.86 12.30 0.77
N ARG A 34 7.42 13.40 0.16
CA ARG A 34 6.40 14.30 0.70
C ARG A 34 5.01 13.71 0.47
N GLN A 35 4.01 14.28 1.13
CA GLN A 35 2.62 13.83 0.94
C GLN A 35 2.14 14.10 -0.49
N ASP A 36 2.56 15.21 -1.08
CA ASP A 36 2.21 15.56 -2.46
C ASP A 36 2.79 14.55 -3.46
N ASP A 37 3.98 14.01 -3.19
CA ASP A 37 4.56 12.95 -4.04
C ASP A 37 3.69 11.68 -3.97
N MET A 38 3.17 11.34 -2.78
CA MET A 38 2.23 10.21 -2.63
C MET A 38 0.92 10.44 -3.38
N VAL A 39 0.41 11.67 -3.45
CA VAL A 39 -0.76 12.01 -4.27
C VAL A 39 -0.49 11.71 -5.73
N THR A 40 0.67 12.13 -6.23
CA THR A 40 1.07 11.88 -7.62
C THR A 40 1.27 10.40 -7.91
N LEU A 41 1.90 9.66 -7.00
CA LEU A 41 2.17 8.23 -7.16
C LEU A 41 0.91 7.37 -7.11
N THR A 42 0.00 7.66 -6.17
CA THR A 42 -1.14 6.79 -5.87
C THR A 42 -2.44 7.26 -6.50
N GLY A 43 -2.51 8.49 -7.00
CA GLY A 43 -3.76 9.11 -7.47
C GLY A 43 -4.78 9.38 -6.36
N LEU A 44 -4.45 9.10 -5.09
CA LEU A 44 -5.29 9.41 -3.95
C LEU A 44 -5.18 10.89 -3.60
N SER A 45 -6.29 11.50 -3.19
CA SER A 45 -6.27 12.92 -2.83
C SER A 45 -5.47 13.19 -1.56
N GLN A 46 -4.86 14.38 -1.48
CA GLN A 46 -4.09 14.81 -0.30
C GLN A 46 -4.90 14.74 1.00
N PRO A 47 -6.18 15.19 1.07
CA PRO A 47 -6.97 15.06 2.29
C PRO A 47 -7.24 13.60 2.67
N PHE A 48 -7.39 12.71 1.68
CA PHE A 48 -7.58 11.29 1.93
C PHE A 48 -6.31 10.67 2.54
N LEU A 49 -5.13 10.96 1.98
CA LEU A 49 -3.85 10.49 2.50
C LEU A 49 -3.58 11.03 3.92
N SER A 50 -3.90 12.30 4.18
CA SER A 50 -3.78 12.89 5.52
C SER A 50 -4.67 12.19 6.55
N MET A 51 -5.94 11.95 6.22
CA MET A 51 -6.84 11.19 7.10
C MET A 51 -6.41 9.74 7.29
N LEU A 52 -5.79 9.13 6.27
CA LEU A 52 -5.26 7.78 6.34
C LEU A 52 -4.04 7.71 7.27
N GLU A 53 -3.06 8.61 7.10
CA GLU A 53 -1.83 8.69 7.90
C GLU A 53 -2.11 9.02 9.38
N THR A 54 -3.12 9.84 9.65
CA THR A 54 -3.53 10.20 11.02
C THR A 54 -4.45 9.16 11.68
N GLY A 55 -4.89 8.14 10.94
CA GLY A 55 -5.84 7.14 11.43
C GLY A 55 -7.28 7.64 11.54
N ALA A 56 -7.57 8.88 11.12
CA ALA A 56 -8.93 9.42 11.05
C ALA A 56 -9.82 8.67 10.06
N ARG A 57 -9.22 7.96 9.09
CA ARG A 57 -9.94 7.10 8.14
C ARG A 57 -9.20 5.79 7.91
N ARG A 58 -9.93 4.68 7.97
CA ARG A 58 -9.43 3.35 7.54
C ARG A 58 -9.65 3.16 6.04
N LEU A 59 -8.64 2.61 5.37
CA LEU A 59 -8.74 2.18 3.98
C LEU A 59 -9.17 0.70 3.96
N THR A 60 -10.43 0.45 3.64
CA THR A 60 -11.04 -0.90 3.62
C THR A 60 -11.60 -1.31 2.27
N ASN A 61 -11.73 -0.37 1.33
CA ASN A 61 -12.20 -0.66 -0.02
C ASN A 61 -11.06 -1.29 -0.84
N ILE A 62 -11.31 -2.47 -1.42
CA ILE A 62 -10.30 -3.26 -2.13
C ILE A 62 -9.76 -2.55 -3.37
N ASP A 63 -10.61 -1.88 -4.16
CA ASP A 63 -10.16 -1.15 -5.35
C ASP A 63 -9.19 -0.03 -4.98
N LYS A 64 -9.47 0.69 -3.89
CA LYS A 64 -8.59 1.74 -3.37
C LYS A 64 -7.30 1.19 -2.77
N ILE A 65 -7.35 -0.02 -2.19
CA ILE A 65 -6.14 -0.72 -1.72
C ILE A 65 -5.27 -1.10 -2.90
N ILE A 66 -5.85 -1.62 -3.98
CA ILE A 66 -5.13 -1.95 -5.21
C ILE A 66 -4.49 -0.69 -5.81
N ILE A 67 -5.25 0.40 -5.96
CA ILE A 67 -4.75 1.70 -6.44
C ILE A 67 -3.57 2.20 -5.59
N LEU A 68 -3.70 2.12 -4.25
CA LEU A 68 -2.61 2.50 -3.35
C LEU A 68 -1.37 1.63 -3.57
N LEU A 69 -1.51 0.30 -3.52
CA LEU A 69 -0.39 -0.63 -3.59
C LEU A 69 0.31 -0.61 -4.95
N ASP A 70 -0.46 -0.46 -6.04
CA ASP A 70 0.04 -0.33 -7.40
C ASP A 70 0.75 1.01 -7.62
N GLY A 71 0.19 2.12 -7.12
CA GLY A 71 0.83 3.43 -7.18
C GLY A 71 2.13 3.53 -6.37
N LEU A 72 2.21 2.79 -5.27
CA LEU A 72 3.46 2.60 -4.53
C LEU A 72 4.39 1.58 -5.18
N GLY A 73 3.92 0.85 -6.20
CA GLY A 73 4.56 -0.29 -6.84
C GLY A 73 5.10 -1.31 -5.85
N THR A 74 4.20 -1.74 -4.98
CA THR A 74 4.46 -2.77 -3.97
C THR A 74 4.77 -4.11 -4.67
N PRO A 75 5.87 -4.78 -4.32
CA PRO A 75 6.21 -6.08 -4.89
C PRO A 75 5.08 -7.10 -4.69
N ALA A 76 4.78 -7.87 -5.74
CA ALA A 76 3.72 -8.88 -5.70
C ALA A 76 3.99 -9.97 -4.66
N GLU A 77 5.26 -10.26 -4.34
CA GLU A 77 5.61 -11.23 -3.29
C GLU A 77 5.14 -10.78 -1.90
N LEU A 78 5.07 -9.46 -1.67
CA LEU A 78 4.65 -8.88 -0.39
C LEU A 78 3.13 -8.71 -0.29
N THR A 79 2.44 -8.55 -1.42
CA THR A 79 0.97 -8.41 -1.47
C THR A 79 0.24 -9.75 -1.62
N GLY A 80 0.97 -10.81 -2.04
CA GLY A 80 0.52 -12.18 -2.31
C GLY A 80 -0.90 -12.56 -1.84
N PRO A 81 -1.07 -13.32 -0.73
CA PRO A 81 -2.38 -13.80 -0.30
C PRO A 81 -3.36 -12.70 0.14
N MET A 82 -2.93 -11.43 0.23
CA MET A 82 -3.82 -10.31 0.54
C MET A 82 -4.67 -9.87 -0.66
N LEU A 83 -4.09 -9.94 -1.87
CA LEU A 83 -4.75 -9.53 -3.12
C LEU A 83 -5.17 -10.73 -4.00
N ARG A 84 -4.87 -11.97 -3.62
CA ARG A 84 -5.49 -13.16 -4.23
C ARG A 84 -6.97 -13.26 -3.83
N SER A 85 -7.80 -12.37 -4.38
CA SER A 85 -9.21 -12.67 -4.62
C SER A 85 -9.26 -13.73 -5.73
N SER A 86 -9.67 -14.95 -5.38
CA SER A 86 -9.84 -16.15 -6.21
C SER A 86 -9.60 -15.97 -7.71
N THR A 87 -8.40 -16.26 -8.18
CA THR A 87 -8.28 -16.91 -9.49
C THR A 87 -8.69 -18.34 -9.23
N ALA A 88 -9.93 -18.68 -9.60
CA ALA A 88 -10.32 -20.07 -9.76
C ALA A 88 -9.25 -20.77 -10.60
N GLU A 89 -8.72 -21.87 -10.08
CA GLU A 89 -8.00 -22.85 -10.89
C GLU A 89 -8.89 -23.16 -12.11
N PRO A 90 -8.36 -23.14 -13.34
CA PRO A 90 -9.03 -23.88 -14.40
C PRO A 90 -8.97 -25.35 -13.97
N ASP A 91 -10.14 -25.96 -13.74
CA ASP A 91 -10.31 -27.41 -13.79
C ASP A 91 -9.76 -27.86 -15.15
N ASP A 92 -8.55 -28.41 -15.14
CA ASP A 92 -8.03 -29.25 -16.21
C ASP A 92 -8.23 -30.70 -15.74
N ASP A 93 -9.36 -31.28 -16.15
CA ASP A 93 -9.62 -32.73 -16.22
C ASP A 93 -10.36 -33.04 -17.54
#